data_AF-A0AAV2P2S6-F1
#
_entry.id   AF-A0AAV2P2S6-F1
#
_cell.length_a   1.000
_cell.length_b   1.000
_cell.length_c   1.000
_cell.angle_alpha   90.00
_cell.angle_beta   90.00
_cell.angle_gamma   90.00
#
_symmetry.space_group_name_H-M   'P 1'
#
loop_
_entity.id
_entity.type
_entity.pdbx_description
1 polymer ?
#
loop_
_entity_poly.entity_id
_entity_poly.type
_entity_poly.pdbx_seq_one_letter_code
_entity_poly.pdbx_strand_id
1 'polypeptide(L)'
;MVEINSEALQAFGFWSSILVIKVLAMAPLTGRQRFRKNVFVTEEDVKALGTGKEPKYNDPDVERVRRAHRNDLENVLPWFIITYLWLSTGPSLWLAKMLIRTFVLARIAHTISYVIIPQQPTRAIVFFVGFIITGYQALSTLLYYS
;
A
#
# COMPACT_ATOMS: atom_id res chain seq x y z
N MET A 1 7.54 7.82 -27.75
CA MET A 1 6.58 7.40 -26.72
C MET A 1 5.20 7.40 -27.33
N VAL A 2 4.40 6.37 -27.07
CA VAL A 2 2.98 6.42 -27.41
C VAL A 2 2.32 7.43 -26.47
N GLU A 3 1.41 8.24 -27.01
CA GLU A 3 0.63 9.16 -26.20
C GLU A 3 -0.20 8.35 -25.20
N ILE A 4 -0.13 8.70 -23.91
CA ILE A 4 -0.88 8.01 -22.88
C ILE A 4 -2.37 8.26 -23.12
N ASN A 5 -3.13 7.17 -23.25
CA ASN A 5 -4.59 7.26 -23.39
C ASN A 5 -5.20 8.01 -22.18
N SER A 6 -5.95 9.08 -22.46
CA SER A 6 -6.51 9.98 -21.44
C SER A 6 -7.45 9.26 -20.46
N GLU A 7 -8.25 8.30 -20.93
CA GLU A 7 -9.12 7.51 -20.06
C GLU A 7 -8.35 6.55 -19.15
N ALA A 8 -7.27 5.97 -19.66
CA ALA A 8 -6.40 5.12 -18.85
C ALA A 8 -5.69 5.94 -17.76
N LEU A 9 -5.24 7.16 -18.11
CA LEU A 9 -4.66 8.10 -17.15
C LEU A 9 -5.67 8.57 -16.11
N GLN A 10 -6.92 8.85 -16.51
CA GLN A 10 -7.99 9.21 -15.58
C GLN A 10 -8.27 8.08 -14.59
N ALA A 11 -8.36 6.84 -15.07
CA ALA A 11 -8.52 5.68 -14.21
C ALA A 11 -7.32 5.53 -13.26
N PHE A 12 -6.09 5.67 -13.77
CA PHE A 12 -4.89 5.64 -12.96
C PHE A 12 -4.91 6.70 -11.86
N GLY A 13 -5.21 7.96 -12.19
CA GLY A 13 -5.27 9.07 -11.23
C GLY A 13 -6.32 8.86 -10.14
N PHE A 14 -7.53 8.43 -10.50
CA PHE A 14 -8.60 8.16 -9.54
C PHE A 14 -8.22 7.04 -8.55
N TRP A 15 -7.83 5.88 -9.05
CA TRP A 15 -7.50 4.71 -8.22
C TRP A 15 -6.23 4.90 -7.39
N SER A 16 -5.25 5.59 -7.97
CA SER A 16 -4.05 6.05 -7.27
C SER A 16 -4.38 6.96 -6.08
N SER A 17 -5.27 7.92 -6.26
CA SER A 17 -5.65 8.85 -5.19
C SER A 17 -6.26 8.10 -4.01
N ILE A 18 -7.09 7.09 -4.27
CA ILE A 18 -7.64 6.21 -3.23
C ILE A 18 -6.52 5.49 -2.47
N LEU A 19 -5.53 4.93 -3.18
CA LEU A 19 -4.38 4.27 -2.54
C LEU A 19 -3.57 5.23 -1.69
N VAL A 20 -3.30 6.45 -2.16
CA VAL A 20 -2.56 7.46 -1.40
C VAL A 20 -3.30 7.80 -0.11
N ILE A 21 -4.60 8.08 -0.18
CA ILE A 21 -5.43 8.33 1.01
C ILE A 21 -5.32 7.17 1.99
N LYS A 22 -5.37 5.94 1.49
CA LYS A 22 -5.27 4.75 2.32
C LYS A 22 -3.88 4.59 2.95
N VAL A 23 -2.78 4.88 2.25
CA VAL A 23 -1.42 4.88 2.82
C VAL A 23 -1.29 5.97 3.88
N LEU A 24 -1.77 7.18 3.61
CA LEU A 24 -1.80 8.28 4.58
C LEU A 24 -2.59 7.91 5.83
N ALA A 25 -3.71 7.18 5.69
CA ALA A 25 -4.52 6.72 6.81
C ALA A 25 -3.80 5.69 7.71
N MET A 26 -2.77 4.99 7.23
CA MET A 26 -2.02 4.02 8.05
C MET A 26 -1.18 4.69 9.15
N ALA A 27 -0.71 5.92 8.93
CA ALA A 27 0.02 6.70 9.94
C ALA A 27 -0.84 7.06 11.18
N PRO A 28 -2.01 7.72 11.06
CA PRO A 28 -2.86 8.01 12.21
C PRO A 28 -3.45 6.74 12.84
N LEU A 29 -3.69 5.66 12.08
CA LEU A 29 -4.07 4.37 12.66
C LEU A 29 -3.00 3.80 13.60
N THR A 30 -1.72 3.91 13.21
CA THR A 30 -0.59 3.54 14.08
C THR A 30 -0.57 4.39 15.34
N GLY A 31 -0.73 5.72 15.20
CA GLY A 31 -0.81 6.66 16.32
C GLY A 31 -1.96 6.31 17.28
N ARG A 32 -3.17 6.09 16.76
CA ARG A 32 -4.35 5.68 17.54
C ARG A 32 -4.10 4.41 18.34
N GLN A 33 -3.44 3.42 17.74
CA GLN A 33 -3.11 2.16 18.44
C GLN A 33 -2.10 2.39 19.57
N ARG A 34 -1.11 3.27 19.37
CA ARG A 34 -0.16 3.68 20.42
C ARG A 34 -0.85 4.36 21.60
N PHE A 35 -1.71 5.35 21.33
CA PHE A 35 -2.49 6.03 22.36
C PHE A 35 -3.41 5.07 23.11
N ARG A 36 -4.14 4.20 22.40
CA ARG A 36 -5.04 3.21 23.01
C ARG A 36 -4.30 2.25 23.95
N LYS A 37 -3.08 1.86 23.61
CA LYS A 37 -2.27 0.90 24.39
C LYS A 37 -1.34 1.58 25.42
N ASN A 38 -1.25 2.91 25.42
CA ASN A 38 -0.25 3.68 26.16
C ASN A 38 1.19 3.19 25.88
N VAL A 39 1.47 2.94 24.60
CA VAL A 39 2.76 2.42 24.11
C VAL A 39 3.44 3.50 23.29
N PHE A 40 4.27 4.30 23.97
CA PHE A 40 4.98 5.42 23.38
C PHE A 40 6.46 5.09 23.14
N VAL A 41 7.00 5.67 22.07
CA VAL A 41 8.37 5.42 21.58
C VAL A 41 9.37 6.36 22.25
N THR A 42 8.92 7.57 22.55
CA THR A 42 9.76 8.66 23.03
C THR A 42 9.56 8.84 24.54
N GLU A 43 10.66 9.04 25.28
CA GLU A 43 10.58 9.37 26.71
C GLU A 43 9.81 10.66 26.97
N GLU A 44 9.84 11.61 26.04
CA GLU A 44 9.07 12.84 26.10
C GLU A 44 7.56 12.57 26.10
N ASP A 45 7.08 11.71 25.20
CA ASP A 45 5.67 11.30 25.13
C ASP A 45 5.23 10.55 26.40
N VAL A 46 6.11 9.68 26.92
CA VAL A 46 5.88 8.93 28.17
C VAL A 46 5.72 9.87 29.36
N LYS A 47 6.61 10.86 29.48
CA LYS A 47 6.63 11.86 30.56
C LYS A 47 5.44 12.82 30.43
N ALA A 48 5.14 13.29 29.21
CA ALA A 48 4.03 14.20 28.93
C ALA A 48 2.66 13.56 29.22
N LEU A 49 2.51 12.25 28.97
CA LEU A 49 1.26 11.52 29.21
C LEU A 49 1.16 10.95 30.63
N GLY A 50 2.14 11.22 31.50
CA GLY A 50 2.08 10.89 32.93
C GLY A 50 1.97 9.39 33.24
N THR A 51 2.32 8.51 32.30
CA THR A 51 2.05 7.06 32.42
C THR A 51 3.02 6.34 33.36
N GLY A 52 4.17 6.95 33.70
CA GLY A 52 5.17 6.38 34.60
C GLY A 52 5.83 5.09 34.11
N LYS A 53 5.70 4.75 32.82
CA LYS A 53 6.15 3.49 32.21
C LYS A 53 7.33 3.71 31.28
N GLU A 54 8.32 2.83 31.29
CA GLU A 54 9.42 2.89 30.33
C GLU A 54 8.94 2.82 28.87
N PRO A 55 9.65 3.45 27.91
CA PRO A 55 9.33 3.38 26.49
C PRO A 55 9.22 1.92 26.03
N LYS A 56 8.06 1.56 25.49
CA LYS A 56 7.80 0.19 25.03
C LYS A 56 7.74 0.18 23.52
N TYR A 57 8.73 -0.42 22.89
CA TYR A 57 8.88 -0.40 21.44
C TYR A 57 8.13 -1.54 20.73
N ASN A 58 7.91 -2.66 21.42
CA ASN A 58 7.54 -3.94 20.81
C ASN A 58 6.11 -4.39 21.13
N ASP A 59 5.11 -3.51 21.08
CA ASP A 59 3.72 -3.95 21.20
C ASP A 59 3.27 -4.70 19.93
N PRO A 60 2.80 -5.96 20.03
CA PRO A 60 2.44 -6.77 18.87
C PRO A 60 1.36 -6.15 17.98
N ASP A 61 0.43 -5.38 18.54
CA ASP A 61 -0.66 -4.77 17.77
C ASP A 61 -0.17 -3.52 17.04
N VAL A 62 0.67 -2.70 17.68
CA VAL A 62 1.30 -1.53 17.03
C VAL A 62 2.23 -1.98 15.90
N GLU A 63 3.08 -2.97 16.15
CA GLU A 63 4.00 -3.51 15.14
C GLU A 63 3.25 -4.23 14.00
N ARG A 64 2.03 -4.72 14.24
CA ARG A 64 1.16 -5.24 13.16
C ARG A 64 0.75 -4.13 12.20
N VAL A 65 0.27 -2.99 12.70
CA VAL A 65 -0.11 -1.85 11.84
C VAL A 65 1.11 -1.28 11.12
N ARG A 66 2.27 -1.19 11.79
CA ARG A 66 3.51 -0.73 11.16
C ARG A 66 4.00 -1.65 10.05
N ARG A 67 3.93 -2.97 10.24
CA ARG A 67 4.28 -3.92 9.17
C ARG A 67 3.33 -3.84 7.98
N ALA A 68 2.03 -3.64 8.22
CA ALA A 68 1.08 -3.39 7.14
C ALA A 68 1.44 -2.11 6.37
N HIS A 69 1.73 -1.01 7.07
CA HIS A 69 2.12 0.26 6.46
C HIS A 69 3.44 0.13 5.67
N ARG A 70 4.45 -0.55 6.22
CA ARG A 70 5.71 -0.82 5.52
C ARG A 70 5.46 -1.61 4.23
N ASN A 71 4.67 -2.67 4.30
CA ASN A 71 4.34 -3.46 3.11
C ASN A 71 3.61 -2.62 2.05
N ASP A 72 2.78 -1.65 2.46
CA ASP A 72 2.18 -0.70 1.53
C ASP A 72 3.22 0.15 0.83
N LEU A 73 4.16 0.73 1.57
CA LEU A 73 5.23 1.54 0.97
C LEU A 73 6.08 0.72 -0.01
N GLU A 74 6.42 -0.53 0.36
CA GLU A 74 7.22 -1.43 -0.46
C GLU A 74 6.50 -1.90 -1.75
N ASN A 75 5.17 -1.92 -1.80
CA ASN A 75 4.43 -2.44 -2.96
C ASN A 75 3.74 -1.34 -3.78
N VAL A 76 3.15 -0.36 -3.10
CA VAL A 76 2.39 0.72 -3.75
C VAL A 76 3.34 1.66 -4.49
N LEU A 77 4.49 2.02 -3.91
CA LEU A 77 5.44 2.93 -4.57
C LEU A 77 6.02 2.35 -5.87
N PRO A 78 6.54 1.11 -5.92
CA PRO A 78 6.98 0.54 -7.19
C PRO A 78 5.85 0.42 -8.21
N TRP A 79 4.64 0.03 -7.77
CA TRP A 79 3.48 -0.07 -8.66
C TRP A 79 3.08 1.28 -9.28
N PHE A 80 3.14 2.36 -8.51
CA PHE A 80 2.89 3.72 -9.00
C PHE A 80 3.82 4.08 -10.15
N ILE A 81 5.11 3.89 -9.94
CA ILE A 81 6.15 4.24 -10.90
C ILE A 81 5.99 3.39 -12.16
N ILE A 82 5.91 2.06 -11.99
CA ILE A 82 5.89 1.17 -13.14
C ILE A 82 4.58 1.23 -13.90
N THR A 83 3.44 1.44 -13.24
CA THR A 83 2.16 1.60 -13.95
C THR A 83 2.16 2.84 -14.81
N TYR A 84 2.69 3.96 -14.31
CA TYR A 84 2.80 5.18 -15.10
C TYR A 84 3.68 4.99 -16.34
N LEU A 85 4.86 4.35 -16.17
CA LEU A 85 5.73 4.00 -17.30
C LEU A 85 5.06 3.00 -18.25
N TRP A 86 4.36 2.00 -17.74
CA TRP A 86 3.68 0.99 -18.54
C TRP A 86 2.53 1.58 -19.36
N LEU A 87 1.80 2.59 -18.85
CA LEU A 87 0.78 3.29 -19.64
C LEU A 87 1.36 3.98 -20.89
N SER A 88 2.64 4.34 -20.88
CA SER A 88 3.33 4.94 -22.05
C SER A 88 3.70 3.93 -23.14
N THR A 89 3.53 2.62 -22.89
CA THR A 89 3.73 1.55 -23.88
C THR A 89 2.48 1.29 -24.73
N GLY A 90 1.42 2.07 -24.55
CA GLY A 90 0.15 1.92 -25.28
C GLY A 90 -0.63 0.62 -24.99
N PRO A 91 -0.83 0.20 -23.72
CA PRO A 91 -1.61 -1.00 -23.43
C PRO A 91 -3.09 -0.81 -23.80
N SER A 92 -3.80 -1.92 -24.02
CA SER A 92 -5.24 -1.85 -24.26
C SER A 92 -5.97 -1.21 -23.06
N LEU A 93 -6.94 -0.33 -23.35
CA LEU A 93 -7.69 0.42 -22.33
C LEU A 93 -8.37 -0.50 -21.32
N TRP A 94 -8.94 -1.61 -21.81
CA TRP A 94 -9.59 -2.60 -20.97
C TRP A 94 -8.60 -3.24 -19.99
N LEU A 95 -7.43 -3.67 -20.47
CA LEU A 95 -6.39 -4.27 -19.64
C LEU A 95 -5.87 -3.28 -18.60
N ALA A 96 -5.61 -2.03 -19.01
CA ALA A 96 -5.14 -0.98 -18.11
C ALA A 96 -6.13 -0.74 -16.96
N LYS A 97 -7.41 -0.53 -17.29
CA LYS A 97 -8.46 -0.34 -16.27
C LYS A 97 -8.58 -1.55 -15.35
N MET A 98 -8.49 -2.77 -15.89
CA MET A 98 -8.61 -4.00 -15.11
C MET A 98 -7.43 -4.19 -14.15
N LEU A 99 -6.19 -4.07 -14.63
CA LEU A 99 -4.99 -4.25 -13.78
C LEU A 99 -4.90 -3.17 -12.69
N ILE A 100 -5.22 -1.92 -13.01
CA ILE A 100 -5.24 -0.83 -12.02
C ILE A 100 -6.25 -1.11 -10.90
N ARG A 101 -7.49 -1.44 -11.27
CA ARG A 101 -8.56 -1.75 -10.31
C ARG A 101 -8.18 -2.95 -9.43
N THR A 102 -7.74 -4.04 -10.06
CA THR A 102 -7.38 -5.28 -9.36
C THR A 102 -6.24 -5.04 -8.38
N PHE A 103 -5.22 -4.29 -8.76
CA PHE A 103 -4.11 -3.95 -7.85
C PHE A 103 -4.63 -3.17 -6.63
N VAL A 104 -5.39 -2.09 -6.83
CA VAL A 104 -5.89 -1.27 -5.72
C VAL A 104 -6.78 -2.08 -4.77
N LEU A 105 -7.71 -2.86 -5.32
CA LEU A 105 -8.58 -3.73 -4.52
C LEU A 105 -7.78 -4.78 -3.75
N ALA A 106 -6.76 -5.39 -4.37
CA ALA A 106 -5.88 -6.33 -3.70
C ALA A 106 -5.11 -5.68 -2.54
N ARG A 107 -4.66 -4.43 -2.68
CA ARG A 107 -3.97 -3.68 -1.61
C ARG A 107 -4.91 -3.31 -0.46
N ILE A 108 -6.16 -2.95 -0.76
CA ILE A 108 -7.18 -2.69 0.27
C ILE A 108 -7.47 -3.99 1.02
N ALA A 109 -7.73 -5.09 0.31
CA ALA A 109 -7.96 -6.42 0.89
C ALA A 109 -6.77 -6.90 1.73
N HIS A 110 -5.53 -6.68 1.26
CA HIS A 110 -4.32 -6.99 2.02
C HIS A 110 -4.33 -6.27 3.38
N THR A 111 -4.66 -4.98 3.40
CA THR A 111 -4.70 -4.17 4.63
C THR A 111 -5.76 -4.68 5.61
N ILE A 112 -6.95 -4.98 5.10
CA ILE A 112 -8.05 -5.54 5.89
C ILE A 112 -7.63 -6.89 6.49
N SER A 113 -7.04 -7.77 5.68
CA SER A 113 -6.55 -9.09 6.12
C SER A 113 -5.37 -9.00 7.09
N TYR A 114 -4.62 -7.89 7.09
CA TYR A 114 -3.46 -7.72 7.95
C TYR A 114 -3.84 -7.13 9.30
N VAL A 115 -4.70 -6.10 9.29
CA VAL A 115 -4.99 -5.27 10.47
C VAL A 115 -6.30 -5.67 11.16
N ILE A 116 -7.35 -5.95 10.39
CA ILE A 116 -8.70 -6.16 10.92
C ILE A 116 -8.95 -7.63 11.21
N ILE A 117 -8.75 -8.49 10.20
CA ILE A 117 -9.07 -9.91 10.27
C ILE A 117 -7.83 -10.70 9.84
N PRO A 118 -6.90 -11.03 10.76
CA PRO A 118 -5.70 -11.78 10.46
C PRO A 118 -6.03 -13.21 10.01
N GLN A 119 -6.25 -13.36 8.70
CA GLN A 119 -6.62 -14.62 8.05
C GLN A 119 -5.54 -15.03 7.04
N GLN A 120 -4.83 -16.10 7.37
CA GLN A 120 -4.20 -16.95 6.35
C GLN A 120 -5.28 -17.84 5.74
N PRO A 121 -5.25 -18.14 4.42
CA PRO A 121 -4.22 -17.82 3.42
C PRO A 121 -4.47 -16.53 2.63
N THR A 122 -5.59 -15.84 2.88
CA THR A 122 -6.07 -14.68 2.10
C THR A 122 -5.00 -13.61 1.93
N ARG A 123 -4.22 -13.31 2.98
CA ARG A 123 -3.11 -12.33 2.93
C ARG A 123 -2.07 -12.67 1.86
N ALA A 124 -1.67 -13.93 1.75
CA ALA A 124 -0.66 -14.36 0.78
C ALA A 124 -1.21 -14.26 -0.64
N ILE A 125 -2.46 -14.69 -0.85
CA ILE A 125 -3.12 -14.64 -2.16
C ILE A 125 -3.19 -13.20 -2.68
N VAL A 126 -3.70 -12.26 -1.88
CA VAL A 126 -3.82 -10.85 -2.31
C VAL A 126 -2.46 -10.17 -2.50
N PHE A 127 -1.44 -10.60 -1.76
CA PHE A 127 -0.06 -10.14 -1.98
C PHE A 127 0.46 -10.59 -3.35
N PHE A 128 0.33 -11.89 -3.67
CA PHE A 128 0.80 -12.42 -4.96
C PHE A 128 0.06 -11.84 -6.16
N VAL A 129 -1.24 -11.54 -6.03
CA VAL A 129 -1.99 -10.83 -7.08
C VAL A 129 -1.34 -9.48 -7.38
N GLY A 130 -1.07 -8.67 -6.36
CA GLY A 130 -0.39 -7.38 -6.55
C GLY A 130 1.01 -7.54 -7.14
N PHE A 131 1.78 -8.49 -6.62
CA PHE A 131 3.15 -8.77 -7.06
C PHE A 131 3.22 -9.17 -8.54
N ILE A 132 2.33 -10.06 -8.99
CA ILE A 132 2.27 -10.52 -10.39
C ILE A 132 1.90 -9.36 -11.32
N ILE A 133 0.95 -8.50 -10.92
CA ILE A 133 0.56 -7.33 -11.72
C ILE A 133 1.76 -6.39 -11.91
N THR A 134 2.44 -6.03 -10.82
CA THR A 134 3.62 -5.17 -10.86
C THR A 134 4.75 -5.79 -11.69
N GLY A 135 4.99 -7.09 -11.54
CA GLY A 135 6.00 -7.83 -12.31
C GLY A 135 5.69 -7.88 -13.80
N TYR A 136 4.43 -8.13 -14.17
CA TYR A 136 3.97 -8.07 -15.56
C TYR A 136 4.19 -6.69 -16.18
N GLN A 137 3.76 -5.62 -15.50
CA GLN A 137 3.95 -4.24 -15.97
C GLN A 137 5.44 -3.91 -16.10
N ALA A 138 6.28 -4.36 -15.16
CA ALA A 138 7.71 -4.16 -15.21
C ALA A 138 8.36 -4.84 -16.42
N LEU A 139 8.08 -6.12 -16.63
CA LEU A 139 8.61 -6.87 -17.76
C LEU A 139 8.11 -6.31 -19.09
N SER A 140 6.81 -6.00 -19.19
CA SER A 140 6.22 -5.40 -20.38
C SER A 140 6.83 -4.03 -20.70
N THR A 141 7.11 -3.23 -19.68
CA THR A 141 7.77 -1.92 -19.86
C THR A 141 9.22 -2.10 -20.30
N LEU A 142 9.96 -3.01 -19.66
CA LEU A 142 11.34 -3.31 -19.99
C LEU A 142 11.49 -3.77 -21.45
N LEU A 143 10.67 -4.72 -21.89
CA LEU A 143 10.70 -5.26 -23.26
C LEU A 143 10.30 -4.24 -24.33
N TYR A 144 9.51 -3.23 -23.97
CA TYR A 144 9.12 -2.17 -24.89
C TYR A 144 10.24 -1.13 -25.10
N TYR A 145 11.03 -0.87 -24.06
CA TYR A 145 12.09 0.14 -24.06
C TYR A 145 13.50 -0.41 -24.33
N SER A 146 13.67 -1.74 -24.38
CA SER A 146 14.89 -2.43 -24.80
C SER A 146 15.05 -2.44 -26.31
#